data_AF-A0A7K8YN58-F1
#
_entry.id   AF-A0A7K8YN58-F1
#
_cell.length_a   1.000
_cell.length_b   1.000
_cell.length_c   1.000
_cell.angle_alpha   90.00
_cell.angle_beta   90.00
_cell.angle_gamma   90.00
#
_symmetry.space_group_name_H-M   'P 1'
#
loop_
_entity.id
_entity.type
_entity.pdbx_description
1 polymer ?
#
loop_
_entity_poly.entity_id
_entity_poly.type
_entity_poly.pdbx_seq_one_letter_code
_entity_poly.pdbx_strand_id
1 'polypeptide(L)'
;PVPDPLFPTPEKAKRFLQEFYRDSPYGHKEFPYREQLRAMAHREQVALWVALDDVAEDEPELAEAVAENVRRFTRIFSEAVQELLPLLRDREV
;
A
#
# COMPACT_ATOMS: atom_id res chain seq x y z
N PRO A 1 -12.15 4.48 24.82
CA PRO A 1 -11.23 3.84 23.85
C PRO A 1 -10.23 4.88 23.34
N VAL A 2 -9.02 4.88 23.90
CA VAL A 2 -7.91 5.64 23.31
C VAL A 2 -7.63 4.98 21.96
N PRO A 3 -7.62 5.71 20.83
CA PRO A 3 -7.18 5.13 19.57
C PRO A 3 -5.74 4.68 19.80
N ASP A 4 -5.51 3.38 19.66
CA ASP A 4 -4.19 2.80 19.79
C ASP A 4 -3.24 3.51 18.80
N PRO A 5 -2.30 4.36 19.27
CA PRO A 5 -1.51 5.24 18.41
C PRO A 5 -0.54 4.47 17.50
N LEU A 6 -0.39 3.16 17.72
CA LEU A 6 0.47 2.26 16.97
C LEU A 6 -0.21 1.63 15.74
N PHE A 7 -1.54 1.66 15.66
CA PHE A 7 -2.21 0.99 14.54
C PHE A 7 -2.28 1.86 13.28
N PRO A 8 -2.02 1.30 12.09
CA PRO A 8 -2.07 2.02 10.83
C PRO A 8 -3.44 2.65 10.59
N THR A 9 -3.44 3.84 10.01
CA THR A 9 -4.63 4.48 9.46
C THR A 9 -4.66 4.31 7.94
N PRO A 10 -5.83 4.46 7.29
CA PRO A 10 -5.90 4.47 5.83
C PRO A 10 -4.94 5.49 5.19
N GLU A 11 -4.66 6.62 5.85
CA GLU A 11 -3.67 7.61 5.39
C GLU A 11 -2.24 7.06 5.36
N LYS A 12 -1.83 6.33 6.40
CA LYS A 12 -0.52 5.66 6.41
C LYS A 12 -0.42 4.61 5.28
N ALA A 13 -1.47 3.80 5.11
CA ALA A 13 -1.52 2.82 4.02
C ALA A 13 -1.46 3.50 2.63
N LYS A 14 -2.18 4.60 2.43
CA LYS A 14 -2.12 5.40 1.19
C LYS A 14 -0.73 5.95 0.92
N ARG A 15 -0.02 6.43 1.94
CA ARG A 15 1.36 6.91 1.82
C ARG A 15 2.28 5.77 1.38
N PHE A 16 2.26 4.64 2.10
CA PHE A 16 3.05 3.46 1.76
C PHE A 16 2.84 3.02 0.31
N LEU A 17 1.59 2.85 -0.12
CA LEU A 17 1.27 2.42 -1.48
C LEU A 17 1.72 3.39 -2.59
N GLN A 18 1.92 4.67 -2.27
CA GLN A 18 2.30 5.71 -3.24
C GLN A 18 3.78 6.09 -3.23
N GLU A 19 4.45 5.94 -2.08
CA GLU A 19 5.80 6.44 -1.84
C GLU A 19 6.84 5.34 -1.71
N PHE A 20 6.44 4.11 -1.33
CA PHE A 20 7.37 2.99 -1.25
C PHE A 20 8.00 2.72 -2.61
N TYR A 21 9.34 2.65 -2.62
CA TYR A 21 10.12 2.35 -3.80
C TYR A 21 11.23 1.38 -3.44
N ARG A 22 11.68 0.62 -4.45
CA ARG A 22 12.91 -0.17 -4.38
C ARG A 22 13.93 0.40 -5.35
N ASP A 23 15.19 0.32 -4.98
CA ASP A 23 16.28 0.67 -5.89
C ASP A 23 16.44 -0.46 -6.93
N SER A 24 16.19 -0.10 -8.19
CA SER A 24 16.39 -1.02 -9.31
C SER A 24 17.88 -1.30 -9.49
N PRO A 25 18.27 -2.51 -9.93
CA PRO A 25 19.65 -2.80 -10.34
C PRO A 25 20.16 -1.87 -11.46
N TYR A 26 19.26 -1.16 -12.16
CA TYR A 26 19.58 -0.22 -13.22
C TYR A 26 19.64 1.25 -12.74
N GLY A 27 19.64 1.51 -11.43
CA GLY A 27 19.85 2.84 -10.86
C GLY A 27 18.65 3.79 -10.92
N HIS A 28 17.44 3.27 -11.14
CA HIS A 28 16.19 4.02 -11.05
C HIS A 28 15.32 3.50 -9.91
N LYS A 29 14.33 4.30 -9.50
CA LYS A 29 13.35 3.91 -8.47
C LYS A 29 12.21 3.15 -9.10
N GLU A 30 11.94 1.95 -8.59
CA GLU A 30 10.76 1.15 -8.94
C GLU A 30 9.69 1.35 -7.88
N PHE A 31 8.45 1.63 -8.29
CA PHE A 31 7.32 1.85 -7.38
C PHE A 31 6.32 0.68 -7.53
N PRO A 32 6.63 -0.51 -6.97
CA PRO A 32 5.89 -1.73 -7.27
C PRO A 32 4.40 -1.62 -6.93
N TYR A 33 4.05 -0.95 -5.83
CA TYR A 33 2.67 -0.77 -5.41
C TYR A 33 1.90 0.23 -6.27
N ARG A 34 2.57 1.29 -6.74
CA ARG A 34 1.97 2.26 -7.66
C ARG A 34 1.65 1.60 -9.01
N GLU A 35 2.54 0.75 -9.50
CA GLU A 35 2.33 0.00 -10.74
C GLU A 35 1.16 -0.98 -10.62
N GLN A 36 1.09 -1.75 -9.53
CA GLN A 36 -0.06 -2.62 -9.25
C GLN A 36 -1.37 -1.83 -9.16
N LEU A 37 -1.38 -0.68 -8.48
CA LEU A 37 -2.57 0.18 -8.40
C LEU A 37 -3.01 0.71 -9.77
N ARG A 38 -2.05 1.09 -10.64
CA ARG A 38 -2.35 1.49 -12.02
C ARG A 38 -2.97 0.35 -12.80
N ALA A 39 -2.36 -0.85 -12.76
CA ALA A 39 -2.89 -2.04 -13.42
C ALA A 39 -4.32 -2.38 -12.91
N MET A 40 -4.58 -2.22 -11.61
CA MET A 40 -5.92 -2.39 -11.05
C MET A 40 -6.90 -1.33 -11.54
N ALA A 41 -6.49 -0.05 -11.61
CA ALA A 41 -7.32 1.03 -12.13
C ALA A 41 -7.71 0.80 -13.60
N HIS A 42 -6.81 0.21 -14.39
CA HIS A 42 -7.02 -0.16 -15.79
C HIS A 42 -7.76 -1.50 -15.96
N ARG A 43 -8.06 -2.20 -14.85
CA ARG A 43 -8.67 -3.55 -14.83
C ARG A 43 -7.82 -4.64 -15.49
N GLU A 44 -6.50 -4.43 -15.55
CA GLU A 44 -5.51 -5.42 -15.98
C GLU A 44 -5.13 -6.37 -14.83
N GLN A 45 -5.26 -5.90 -13.58
CA GLN A 45 -4.98 -6.66 -12.36
C GLN A 45 -6.19 -6.66 -11.41
N VAL A 46 -6.43 -7.78 -10.73
CA VAL A 46 -7.61 -7.99 -9.88
C VAL A 46 -7.30 -8.06 -8.38
N ALA A 47 -6.02 -8.22 -8.01
CA ALA A 47 -5.59 -8.39 -6.63
C ALA A 47 -4.33 -7.56 -6.37
N LEU A 48 -4.24 -6.89 -5.24
CA LEU A 48 -3.02 -6.20 -4.79
C LEU A 48 -2.21 -7.13 -3.89
N TRP A 49 -0.95 -7.37 -4.23
CA TRP A 49 -0.04 -8.16 -3.40
C TRP A 49 0.90 -7.23 -2.65
N VAL A 50 0.77 -7.20 -1.32
CA VAL A 50 1.62 -6.42 -0.41
C VAL A 50 2.55 -7.36 0.33
N ALA A 51 3.86 -7.20 0.14
CA ALA A 51 4.86 -7.98 0.85
C ALA A 51 5.04 -7.43 2.27
N LEU A 52 5.00 -8.30 3.28
CA LEU A 52 5.24 -7.87 4.66
C LEU A 52 6.68 -7.40 4.87
N ASP A 53 7.63 -7.92 4.10
CA ASP A 53 9.02 -7.49 4.13
C ASP A 53 9.15 -6.01 3.71
N ASP A 54 8.42 -5.58 2.68
CA ASP A 54 8.40 -4.17 2.25
C ASP A 54 7.74 -3.26 3.28
N VAL A 55 6.66 -3.75 3.92
CA VAL A 55 6.02 -3.05 5.02
C VAL A 55 7.00 -2.91 6.19
N ALA A 56 7.80 -3.94 6.46
CA ALA A 56 8.79 -3.92 7.53
C ALA A 56 9.99 -3.00 7.23
N GLU A 57 10.37 -2.88 5.95
CA GLU A 57 11.41 -1.93 5.51
C GLU A 57 10.98 -0.48 5.72
N ASP A 58 9.70 -0.15 5.49
CA ASP A 58 9.15 1.21 5.70
C ASP A 58 8.79 1.47 7.18
N GLU A 59 8.08 0.55 7.82
CA GLU A 59 7.58 0.66 9.20
C GLU A 59 7.57 -0.73 9.88
N PRO A 60 8.65 -1.15 10.59
CA PRO A 60 8.77 -2.50 11.15
C PRO A 60 7.66 -2.85 12.16
N GLU A 61 7.27 -1.87 12.98
CA GLU A 61 6.16 -2.01 13.95
C GLU A 61 4.83 -2.34 13.25
N LEU A 62 4.65 -1.86 12.01
CA LEU A 62 3.46 -2.11 11.21
C LEU A 62 3.41 -3.57 10.75
N ALA A 63 4.54 -4.12 10.31
CA ALA A 63 4.62 -5.51 9.87
C ALA A 63 4.31 -6.49 11.00
N GLU A 64 4.79 -6.21 12.22
CA GLU A 64 4.44 -6.99 13.42
C GLU A 64 2.95 -6.89 13.74
N ALA A 65 2.38 -5.67 13.73
CA ALA A 65 0.96 -5.46 13.97
C ALA A 65 0.04 -6.13 12.94
N VAL A 66 0.51 -6.27 11.68
CA VAL A 66 -0.22 -7.01 10.64
C VAL A 66 -0.32 -8.50 11.00
N ALA A 67 0.80 -9.09 11.44
CA ALA A 67 0.83 -10.50 11.81
C ALA A 67 -0.12 -10.80 12.97
N GLU A 68 -0.25 -9.87 13.91
CA GLU A 68 -1.17 -9.99 15.05
C GLU A 68 -2.64 -9.71 14.70
N ASN A 69 -2.93 -8.92 13.65
CA ASN A 69 -4.30 -8.52 13.30
C ASN A 69 -4.54 -8.33 11.78
N VAL A 70 -4.38 -9.41 11.03
CA VAL A 70 -4.53 -9.43 9.56
C VAL A 70 -5.88 -8.87 9.09
N ARG A 71 -6.99 -9.23 9.76
CA ARG A 71 -8.35 -8.79 9.37
C ARG A 71 -8.49 -7.27 9.36
N ARG A 72 -7.93 -6.58 10.36
CA ARG A 72 -7.99 -5.12 10.45
C ARG A 72 -7.14 -4.48 9.36
N PHE A 73 -5.95 -5.03 9.10
CA PHE A 73 -5.05 -4.52 8.07
C PHE A 73 -5.64 -4.65 6.66
N THR A 74 -6.26 -5.80 6.35
CA THR A 74 -6.99 -5.99 5.09
C THR A 74 -8.06 -4.92 4.88
N ARG A 75 -8.83 -4.58 5.92
CA ARG A 75 -9.84 -3.51 5.85
C ARG A 75 -9.21 -2.15 5.56
N ILE A 76 -8.15 -1.79 6.29
CA ILE A 76 -7.46 -0.50 6.13
C ILE A 76 -6.88 -0.35 4.73
N PHE A 77 -6.23 -1.39 4.21
CA PHE A 77 -5.69 -1.38 2.85
C PHE A 77 -6.79 -1.34 1.80
N SER A 78 -7.91 -2.04 2.02
CA SER A 78 -9.06 -1.97 1.11
C SER A 78 -9.66 -0.56 1.05
N GLU A 79 -9.79 0.12 2.19
CA GLU A 79 -10.23 1.52 2.27
C GLU A 79 -9.26 2.45 1.53
N ALA A 80 -7.95 2.30 1.77
CA ALA A 80 -6.91 3.05 1.07
C ALA A 80 -6.97 2.87 -0.46
N VAL A 81 -7.09 1.62 -0.93
CA VAL A 81 -7.18 1.30 -2.36
C VAL A 81 -8.46 1.87 -2.97
N GLN A 82 -9.60 1.75 -2.28
CA GLN A 82 -10.88 2.28 -2.75
C GLN A 82 -10.85 3.80 -2.97
N GLU A 83 -10.10 4.52 -2.15
CA GLU A 83 -9.88 5.97 -2.32
C GLU A 83 -8.85 6.30 -3.41
N LEU A 84 -7.84 5.46 -3.61
CA LEU A 84 -6.77 5.71 -4.58
C LEU A 84 -7.14 5.37 -6.02
N LEU A 85 -7.87 4.27 -6.26
CA LEU A 85 -8.18 3.81 -7.62
C LEU A 85 -8.89 4.86 -8.49
N PRO A 86 -9.89 5.62 -8.01
CA PRO A 86 -10.51 6.67 -8.80
C PRO A 86 -9.53 7.75 -9.26
N LEU A 87 -8.54 8.10 -8.44
CA LEU A 87 -7.55 9.16 -8.75
C LEU A 87 -6.54 8.73 -9.82
N LEU A 88 -6.36 7.42 -10.00
CA LEU A 88 -5.41 6.84 -10.95
C LEU A 88 -6.04 6.56 -12.32
N ARG A 89 -7.37 6.54 -12.41
CA ARG A 89 -8.11 6.22 -13.64
C ARG A 89 -8.05 7.34 -14.70
N ASP A 90 -7.88 8.59 -14.28
CA ASP A 90 -7.94 9.77 -15.15
C ASP A 90 -6.57 10.42 -15.39
N ARG A 91 -5.47 9.87 -14.86
CA ARG A 91 -4.10 10.38 -15.10
C ARG A 91 -3.39 9.61 -16.22
N GLU A 92 -3.97 9.71 -17.40
CA GLU A 92 -3.24 9.61 -18.68
C GLU A 92 -3.55 10.87 -19.49
N VAL A 93 -2.59 11.79 -19.51
CA VAL A 93 -2.42 12.76 -20.61
C VAL A 93 -0.96 12.68 -21.04
#